data_AF-A0A2U3DAU3-F1
#
_entry.id   AF-A0A2U3DAU3-F1
#
_cell.length_a   1.000
_cell.length_b   1.000
_cell.length_c   1.000
_cell.angle_alpha   90.00
_cell.angle_beta   90.00
_cell.angle_gamma   90.00
#
_symmetry.space_group_name_H-M   'P 1'
#
loop_
_entity.id
_entity.type
_entity.pdbx_description
1 polymer ?
#
loop_
_entity_poly.entity_id
_entity_poly.type
_entity_poly.pdbx_seq_one_letter_code
_entity_poly.pdbx_strand_id
1 'polypeptide(L)'
;MSAVADLYPQLLEKNTLVFSIDTDDIGVHHVFQKIHPSGAKIQFPMLSDLTHEVGIDYGAYDPTIGQELRVTVIVDPSGIIRNYTMYDAWTGRSTDELMRVLSALQYQDETKKATPANWKPGQPGLTLSLKNLPV
;
A
#
# COMPACT_ATOMS: atom_id res chain seq x y z
N MET A 1 -5.24 2.71 9.08
CA MET A 1 -4.84 4.04 8.59
C MET A 1 -3.82 4.71 9.51
N SER A 2 -4.03 4.80 10.83
CA SER A 2 -3.06 5.43 11.77
C SER A 2 -1.61 4.98 11.61
N ALA A 3 -1.36 3.66 11.54
CA ALA A 3 0.00 3.14 11.46
C ALA A 3 0.71 3.55 10.15
N VAL A 4 -0.03 3.69 9.05
CA VAL A 4 0.52 4.21 7.78
C VAL A 4 0.74 5.72 7.87
N ALA A 5 -0.12 6.45 8.58
CA ALA A 5 0.06 7.87 8.84
C ALA A 5 1.34 8.16 9.63
N ASP A 6 1.66 7.32 10.62
CA ASP A 6 2.92 7.43 11.38
C ASP A 6 4.17 7.22 10.49
N LEU A 7 4.04 6.48 9.37
CA LEU A 7 5.11 6.26 8.39
C LEU A 7 5.14 7.27 7.25
N TYR A 8 4.15 8.15 7.13
CA TYR A 8 4.00 9.03 5.99
C TYR A 8 5.24 9.90 5.69
N PRO A 9 5.96 10.47 6.70
CA PRO A 9 7.20 11.19 6.43
C PRO A 9 8.26 10.32 5.72
N GLN A 10 8.42 9.06 6.12
CA GLN A 10 9.39 8.14 5.52
C GLN A 10 8.98 7.72 4.10
N LEU A 11 7.67 7.63 3.84
CA LEU A 11 7.14 7.35 2.51
C LEU A 11 7.41 8.53 1.56
N LEU A 12 7.26 9.77 2.04
CA LEU A 12 7.60 10.97 1.28
C LEU A 12 9.11 11.06 0.98
N GLU A 13 9.98 10.75 1.95
CA GLU A 13 11.43 10.67 1.72
C GLU A 13 11.80 9.64 0.65
N LYS A 14 11.01 8.56 0.55
CA LYS A 14 11.11 7.54 -0.51
C LYS A 14 10.38 7.92 -1.79
N ASN A 15 10.03 9.19 -1.98
CA ASN A 15 9.30 9.67 -3.16
C ASN A 15 8.01 8.87 -3.43
N THR A 16 7.27 8.52 -2.36
CA THR A 16 6.05 7.71 -2.42
C THR A 16 4.89 8.48 -1.81
N LEU A 17 3.83 8.63 -2.58
CA LEU A 17 2.56 9.20 -2.11
C LEU A 17 1.64 8.09 -1.60
N VAL A 18 0.75 8.44 -0.68
CA VAL A 18 -0.24 7.53 -0.11
C VAL A 18 -1.63 8.08 -0.41
N PHE A 19 -2.56 7.19 -0.71
CA PHE A 19 -3.99 7.47 -0.76
C PHE A 19 -4.68 6.41 0.08
N SER A 20 -5.64 6.82 0.93
CA SER A 20 -6.62 5.87 1.46
C SER A 20 -7.90 6.02 0.67
N ILE A 21 -8.60 4.91 0.48
CA ILE A 21 -9.88 4.84 -0.22
C ILE A 21 -10.79 4.02 0.67
N ASP A 22 -12.03 4.49 0.83
CA ASP A 22 -13.12 3.74 1.44
C ASP A 22 -14.46 4.23 0.87
N THR A 23 -15.54 3.57 1.26
CA THR A 23 -16.90 3.88 0.78
C THR A 23 -17.58 5.03 1.54
N ASP A 24 -16.89 5.68 2.48
CA ASP A 24 -17.45 6.80 3.23
C ASP A 24 -17.39 8.09 2.40
N ASP A 25 -18.34 9.01 2.66
CA ASP A 25 -18.34 10.33 2.04
C ASP A 25 -17.20 11.23 2.56
N ILE A 26 -16.76 12.19 1.74
CA ILE A 26 -15.69 13.15 2.08
C ILE A 26 -16.01 13.93 3.38
N GLY A 27 -17.28 14.23 3.65
CA GLY A 27 -17.73 14.87 4.88
C GLY A 27 -17.44 14.02 6.13
N VAL A 28 -17.58 12.69 6.01
CA VAL A 28 -17.24 11.75 7.09
C VAL A 28 -15.74 11.75 7.33
N HIS A 29 -14.92 11.75 6.28
CA HIS A 29 -13.45 11.85 6.41
C HIS A 29 -13.02 13.11 7.14
N HIS A 30 -13.59 14.26 6.78
CA HIS A 30 -13.29 15.55 7.41
C HIS A 30 -13.65 15.56 8.90
N VAL A 31 -14.83 15.03 9.25
CA VAL A 31 -15.23 14.90 10.66
C VAL A 31 -14.30 13.95 11.39
N PHE A 32 -13.99 12.78 10.81
CA PHE A 32 -13.08 11.80 11.38
C PHE A 32 -11.69 12.39 11.68
N GLN A 33 -11.13 13.15 10.75
CA GLN A 33 -9.85 13.84 10.95
C GLN A 33 -9.88 14.83 12.11
N LYS A 34 -11.03 15.46 12.39
CA LYS A 34 -11.17 16.44 13.48
C LYS A 34 -11.41 15.81 14.84
N ILE A 35 -12.22 14.74 14.90
CA ILE A 35 -12.73 14.23 16.18
C ILE A 35 -11.95 13.00 16.68
N HIS A 36 -11.30 12.24 15.79
CA HIS A 36 -10.66 10.99 16.15
C HIS A 36 -9.14 11.12 16.20
N PRO A 37 -8.45 10.70 17.29
CA PRO A 37 -7.00 10.83 17.41
C PRO A 37 -6.22 10.17 16.27
N SER A 38 -6.70 9.05 15.73
CA SER A 38 -6.06 8.42 14.58
C SER A 38 -6.28 9.17 13.27
N GLY A 39 -7.43 9.85 13.13
CA GLY A 39 -7.76 10.65 11.95
C GLY A 39 -6.92 11.92 11.92
N ALA A 40 -6.70 12.56 13.06
CA ALA A 40 -5.91 13.78 13.20
C ALA A 40 -4.45 13.63 12.75
N LYS A 41 -3.93 12.40 12.71
CA LYS A 41 -2.57 12.09 12.22
C LYS A 41 -2.48 11.95 10.70
N ILE A 42 -3.61 11.75 10.01
CA ILE A 42 -3.62 11.46 8.57
C ILE A 42 -3.28 12.73 7.80
N GLN A 43 -2.16 12.71 7.09
CA GLN A 43 -1.64 13.82 6.29
C GLN A 43 -1.70 13.56 4.78
N PHE A 44 -2.23 12.41 4.38
CA PHE A 44 -2.43 12.04 2.99
C PHE A 44 -3.93 12.12 2.61
N PRO A 45 -4.26 12.23 1.32
CA PRO A 45 -5.65 12.30 0.88
C PRO A 45 -6.43 11.03 1.23
N MET A 46 -7.62 11.24 1.77
CA MET A 46 -8.66 10.22 1.93
C MET A 46 -9.65 10.39 0.78
N LEU A 47 -9.75 9.40 -0.10
CA LEU A 47 -10.62 9.37 -1.26
C LEU A 47 -11.91 8.64 -0.90
N SER A 48 -13.01 9.08 -1.50
CA SER A 48 -14.34 8.53 -1.30
C SER A 48 -14.75 7.72 -2.52
N ASP A 49 -15.14 6.46 -2.31
CA ASP A 49 -15.65 5.53 -3.32
C ASP A 49 -17.12 5.19 -3.05
N LEU A 50 -18.00 6.19 -3.14
CA LEU A 50 -19.44 6.02 -2.94
C LEU A 50 -20.11 5.11 -3.98
N THR A 51 -19.50 4.97 -5.17
CA THR A 51 -20.01 4.12 -6.25
C THR A 51 -19.56 2.67 -6.13
N HIS A 52 -18.59 2.39 -5.25
CA HIS A 52 -17.92 1.10 -5.07
C HIS A 52 -17.13 0.64 -6.31
N GLU A 53 -16.95 1.52 -7.30
CA GLU A 53 -16.31 1.16 -8.57
C GLU A 53 -14.84 0.83 -8.36
N VAL A 54 -14.15 1.60 -7.51
CA VAL A 54 -12.73 1.34 -7.20
C VAL A 54 -12.60 0.04 -6.42
N GLY A 55 -13.44 -0.15 -5.41
CA GLY A 55 -13.46 -1.39 -4.64
C GLY A 55 -13.72 -2.62 -5.53
N ILE A 56 -14.63 -2.53 -6.50
CA ILE A 56 -14.93 -3.62 -7.44
C ILE A 56 -13.76 -3.86 -8.40
N ASP A 57 -13.21 -2.81 -9.02
CA ASP A 57 -12.12 -2.92 -10.00
C ASP A 57 -10.85 -3.51 -9.40
N TYR A 58 -10.56 -3.18 -8.14
CA TYR A 58 -9.44 -3.74 -7.41
C TYR A 58 -9.76 -5.06 -6.71
N GLY A 59 -10.98 -5.59 -6.77
CA GLY A 59 -11.38 -6.80 -6.06
C GLY A 59 -11.34 -6.66 -4.53
N ALA A 60 -11.42 -5.42 -4.04
CA ALA A 60 -11.49 -5.09 -2.63
C ALA A 60 -12.92 -5.13 -2.10
N TYR A 61 -13.96 -4.95 -2.92
CA TYR A 61 -15.34 -4.92 -2.45
C TYR A 61 -15.94 -6.32 -2.29
N ASP A 62 -16.46 -6.64 -1.09
CA ASP A 62 -17.21 -7.87 -0.84
C ASP A 62 -18.72 -7.56 -0.73
N PRO A 63 -19.53 -7.93 -1.75
CA PRO A 63 -20.96 -7.63 -1.76
C PRO A 63 -21.75 -8.44 -0.72
N THR A 64 -21.19 -9.52 -0.17
CA THR A 64 -21.89 -10.37 0.80
C THR A 64 -21.95 -9.73 2.18
N ILE A 65 -20.88 -9.01 2.55
CA ILE A 65 -20.80 -8.25 3.80
C ILE A 65 -21.06 -6.75 3.60
N GLY A 66 -21.14 -6.29 2.35
CA GLY A 66 -21.37 -4.89 1.99
C GLY A 66 -20.24 -3.96 2.40
N GLN A 67 -19.01 -4.47 2.45
CA GLN A 67 -17.82 -3.75 2.92
C GLN A 67 -16.59 -4.10 2.09
N GLU A 68 -15.59 -3.23 2.14
CA GLU A 68 -14.30 -3.49 1.53
C GLU A 68 -13.39 -4.36 2.41
N LEU A 69 -12.71 -5.28 1.75
CA LEU A 69 -11.56 -6.03 2.21
C LEU A 69 -10.34 -5.11 2.28
N ARG A 70 -9.32 -5.52 3.03
CA ARG A 70 -8.17 -4.66 3.29
C ARG A 70 -7.12 -4.89 2.23
N VAL A 71 -7.20 -4.11 1.16
CA VAL A 71 -6.25 -4.14 0.05
C VAL A 71 -5.21 -3.02 0.19
N THR A 72 -3.97 -3.34 -0.14
CA THR A 72 -2.90 -2.37 -0.36
C THR A 72 -2.26 -2.64 -1.71
N VAL A 73 -2.16 -1.59 -2.52
CA VAL A 73 -1.57 -1.64 -3.86
C VAL A 73 -0.37 -0.71 -3.90
N ILE A 74 0.74 -1.18 -4.46
CA ILE A 74 1.89 -0.34 -4.78
C ILE A 74 1.95 -0.18 -6.29
N VAL A 75 1.81 1.06 -6.75
CA VAL A 75 1.84 1.45 -8.15
C VAL A 75 3.14 2.21 -8.40
N ASP A 76 3.86 1.85 -9.46
CA ASP A 76 5.08 2.55 -9.85
C ASP A 76 4.80 3.82 -10.68
N PRO A 77 5.80 4.68 -10.93
CA PRO A 77 5.60 5.91 -11.69
C PRO A 77 5.12 5.72 -13.14
N SER A 78 5.19 4.51 -13.69
CA SER A 78 4.65 4.18 -15.02
C SER A 78 3.19 3.73 -14.96
N GLY A 79 2.57 3.77 -13.77
CA GLY A 79 1.20 3.33 -13.56
C GLY A 79 1.04 1.81 -13.44
N ILE A 80 2.14 1.06 -13.28
CA ILE A 80 2.07 -0.40 -13.19
C ILE A 80 1.93 -0.83 -11.73
N ILE A 81 0.99 -1.74 -11.47
CA ILE A 81 0.84 -2.39 -10.17
C ILE A 81 2.01 -3.37 -9.98
N ARG A 82 2.86 -3.09 -8.97
CA ARG A 82 4.05 -3.90 -8.65
C ARG A 82 3.88 -4.77 -7.42
N ASN A 83 2.92 -4.43 -6.55
CA ASN A 83 2.49 -5.27 -5.45
C ASN A 83 0.99 -5.09 -5.22
N TYR A 84 0.34 -6.20 -4.92
CA TYR A 84 -1.06 -6.26 -4.51
C TYR A 84 -1.12 -7.19 -3.30
N THR A 85 -1.55 -6.67 -2.17
CA THR A 85 -1.67 -7.44 -0.92
C THR A 85 -3.09 -7.28 -0.39
N MET A 86 -3.75 -8.41 -0.12
CA MET A 86 -5.14 -8.46 0.29
C MET A 86 -5.27 -9.25 1.58
N TYR A 87 -5.98 -8.67 2.52
CA TYR A 87 -6.39 -9.30 3.77
C TYR A 87 -7.92 -9.29 3.83
N ASP A 88 -8.49 -10.18 4.64
CA ASP A 88 -9.92 -10.09 4.96
C ASP A 88 -10.25 -8.76 5.68
N ALA A 89 -11.54 -8.47 5.87
CA ALA A 89 -12.01 -7.24 6.51
C ALA A 89 -11.53 -7.07 7.96
N TRP A 90 -11.14 -8.16 8.63
CA TRP A 90 -10.87 -8.21 10.06
C TRP A 90 -9.38 -8.24 10.39
N THR A 91 -8.54 -8.66 9.44
CA THR A 91 -7.10 -8.87 9.61
C THR A 91 -6.32 -7.61 9.27
N GLY A 92 -5.55 -7.12 10.23
CA GLY A 92 -4.70 -5.94 10.06
C GLY A 92 -3.56 -6.15 9.07
N ARG A 93 -3.23 -5.10 8.32
CA ARG A 93 -2.06 -5.04 7.42
C ARG A 93 -0.77 -4.88 8.21
N SER A 94 0.34 -5.40 7.67
CA SER A 94 1.69 -5.14 8.20
C SER A 94 2.33 -3.93 7.53
N THR A 95 2.62 -2.89 8.32
CA THR A 95 3.34 -1.71 7.83
C THR A 95 4.82 -1.99 7.57
N ASP A 96 5.41 -2.92 8.32
CA ASP A 96 6.80 -3.34 8.10
C ASP A 96 6.95 -4.03 6.75
N GLU A 97 5.97 -4.86 6.38
CA GLU A 97 5.98 -5.54 5.09
C GLU A 97 5.74 -4.56 3.94
N LEU A 98 4.84 -3.58 4.12
CA LEU A 98 4.65 -2.48 3.17
C LEU A 98 5.98 -1.76 2.89
N MET A 99 6.69 -1.34 3.94
CA MET A 99 7.97 -0.64 3.80
C MET A 99 9.06 -1.53 3.19
N ARG A 100 9.09 -2.81 3.55
CA ARG A 100 10.05 -3.79 3.01
C ARG A 100 9.83 -4.00 1.51
N VAL A 101 8.59 -4.23 1.09
CA VAL A 101 8.24 -4.44 -0.32
C VAL A 101 8.49 -3.17 -1.14
N LEU A 102 8.07 -2.00 -0.65
CA LEU A 102 8.34 -0.73 -1.32
C LEU A 102 9.85 -0.53 -1.53
N SER A 103 10.65 -0.73 -0.48
CA SER A 103 12.11 -0.60 -0.57
C SER A 103 12.74 -1.64 -1.50
N ALA A 104 12.17 -2.85 -1.57
CA ALA A 104 12.63 -3.89 -2.48
C ALA A 104 12.37 -3.51 -3.95
N LEU A 105 11.18 -2.98 -4.25
CA LEU A 105 10.82 -2.52 -5.58
C LEU A 105 11.73 -1.37 -6.04
N GLN A 106 11.95 -0.37 -5.17
CA GLN A 106 12.86 0.74 -5.46
C GLN A 106 14.30 0.27 -5.66
N TYR A 107 14.78 -0.67 -4.83
CA TYR A 107 16.10 -1.27 -5.00
C TYR A 107 16.25 -2.01 -6.33
N GLN A 108 15.23 -2.76 -6.76
CA GLN A 108 15.22 -3.42 -8.07
C GLN A 108 15.30 -2.39 -9.20
N ASP A 109 14.54 -1.30 -9.09
CA ASP A 109 14.49 -0.26 -10.10
C ASP A 109 15.84 0.49 -10.23
N GLU A 110 16.53 0.74 -9.10
CA GLU A 110 17.85 1.40 -9.05
C GLU A 110 18.99 0.49 -9.51
N THR A 111 19.03 -0.75 -9.00
CA THR A 111 20.22 -1.63 -9.15
C THR A 111 20.09 -2.66 -10.25
N LYS A 112 18.87 -2.86 -10.79
CA LYS A 112 18.51 -3.93 -11.72
C LYS A 112 18.82 -5.34 -11.19
N LYS A 113 18.86 -5.50 -9.87
CA LYS A 113 19.05 -6.79 -9.18
C LYS A 113 17.73 -7.25 -8.56
N ALA A 114 17.48 -8.56 -8.56
CA ALA A 114 16.36 -9.14 -7.86
C ALA A 114 16.57 -9.15 -6.34
N THR A 115 15.48 -9.17 -5.59
CA THR A 115 15.49 -9.30 -4.12
C THR A 115 15.05 -10.71 -3.72
N PRO A 116 15.87 -11.49 -3.00
CA PRO A 116 15.49 -12.83 -2.54
C PRO A 116 14.32 -12.80 -1.53
N ALA A 117 13.80 -13.98 -1.20
CA ALA A 117 12.81 -14.12 -0.14
C ALA A 117 13.34 -13.51 1.18
N ASN A 118 12.46 -12.82 1.91
CA ASN A 118 12.79 -12.12 3.16
C ASN A 118 13.88 -11.03 3.03
N TRP A 119 14.16 -10.54 1.82
CA TRP A 119 15.12 -9.45 1.62
C TRP A 119 14.72 -8.20 2.42
N LYS A 120 15.72 -7.58 3.05
CA LYS A 120 15.61 -6.32 3.78
C LYS A 120 16.63 -5.29 3.26
N PRO A 121 16.36 -3.98 3.41
CA PRO A 121 17.32 -2.94 3.05
C PRO A 121 18.71 -3.18 3.64
N GLY A 122 19.74 -3.01 2.82
CA GLY A 122 21.14 -3.29 3.17
C GLY A 122 21.62 -4.71 2.86
N GLN A 123 20.72 -5.65 2.56
CA GLN A 123 21.11 -6.99 2.11
C GLN A 123 21.45 -7.00 0.60
N PRO A 124 22.38 -7.88 0.16
CA PRO A 124 22.74 -7.98 -1.24
C PRO A 124 21.56 -8.51 -2.09
N GLY A 125 21.34 -7.89 -3.24
CA GLY A 125 20.46 -8.41 -4.28
C GLY A 125 21.11 -9.52 -5.11
N LEU A 126 20.29 -10.21 -5.89
CA LEU A 126 20.69 -11.26 -6.82
C LEU A 126 20.86 -10.68 -8.22
N THR A 127 22.00 -10.96 -8.86
CA THR A 127 22.19 -10.63 -10.28
C THR A 127 21.31 -11.54 -11.14
N LEU A 128 20.45 -10.92 -11.93
CA LEU A 128 19.62 -11.60 -12.92
C LEU A 128 20.54 -12.18 -14.00
N SER A 129 20.71 -13.51 -13.98
CA SER A 129 21.36 -14.24 -15.07
C SER A 129 20.52 -15.46 -15.39
N LEU A 130 20.52 -15.91 -16.65
CA LEU A 130 19.76 -17.10 -17.07
C LEU A 130 20.14 -18.37 -16.30
N LYS A 131 21.31 -18.40 -15.65
CA LYS A 131 21.74 -19.52 -14.78
C LYS A 131 21.12 -19.48 -13.38
N ASN A 132 20.57 -18.33 -12.96
CA ASN A 132 20.08 -18.08 -11.61
C ASN A 132 18.55 -17.91 -11.55
N LEU A 133 17.84 -18.10 -12.67
CA LEU A 133 16.38 -18.13 -12.67
C LEU A 133 15.92 -19.49 -12.12
N PRO A 134 14.96 -19.52 -11.17
CA PRO A 134 14.28 -20.76 -10.84
C PRO A 134 13.47 -21.18 -12.07
N VAL A 135 13.99 -22.17 -12.80
CA VAL A 135 13.23 -22.96 -13.77
C VAL A 135 12.25 -23.86 -13.05
#